data_AF-A0A0E3UMC0-F1
#
_entry.id   AF-A0A0E3UMC0-F1
#
_cell.length_a   1.000
_cell.length_b   1.000
_cell.length_c   1.000
_cell.angle_alpha   90.00
_cell.angle_beta   90.00
_cell.angle_gamma   90.00
#
_symmetry.space_group_name_H-M   'P 1'
#
loop_
_entity.id
_entity.type
_entity.pdbx_description
1 polymer ?
#
loop_
_entity_poly.entity_id
_entity_poly.type
_entity_poly.pdbx_seq_one_letter_code
_entity_poly.pdbx_strand_id
1 'polypeptide(L)'
;MARLLEFFVPLLSYGLELDERISKGATEAPVAEVHAAIRGQIERARAAALAAGKRPEHVESAAFAVVAWLDEVIARNPAYWGGVSPLQVALFNTNNAGNEFFYHLGNLKAGEDEVREVYYHALLLGFVGQYYYETGDTGELGKLKELHARQLPVEPAPTHVLREEKITPQPYLSKDPAGPRFPRQWDKLLLKLGLLVALLIPLGYLAWFFLTPEPQRGPNVQQLVDRQLSTFPCSELAATVEAGNAVKVSGYAATPEDIERIRRDIQAVPGVKSAEFDLAVRIWPHCEAIALLKPYHERNLHQRMGLEITPTAGHSDRFVEGERIIVKLVNADYDGYLYVDYWSVEGGVLHLFPNPGEPDSGRLLGAGEQFNVGAAQAIWEVGPPFGQELITVVSSPVPLYPGQRDQYEEARDYLPALRAMLEGGDERIGAGFMIMQTEPARNAGGAR
;
A
#
# COMPACT_ATOMS: atom_id res chain seq x y z
N MET A 1 60.44 14.09 -22.18
CA MET A 1 59.93 12.95 -22.98
C MET A 1 58.45 13.19 -23.19
N ALA A 2 57.92 12.90 -24.39
CA ALA A 2 56.49 13.05 -24.66
C ALA A 2 55.65 12.17 -23.72
N ARG A 3 54.53 12.68 -23.21
CA ARG A 3 53.59 11.92 -22.37
C ARG A 3 52.77 10.97 -23.22
N LEU A 4 52.26 9.88 -22.64
CA LEU A 4 51.45 8.89 -23.37
C LEU A 4 50.24 9.52 -24.10
N LEU A 5 49.58 10.50 -23.45
CA LEU A 5 48.45 11.23 -24.03
C LEU A 5 48.79 11.86 -25.39
N GLU A 6 49.97 12.45 -25.55
CA GLU A 6 50.36 13.19 -26.77
C GLU A 6 50.30 12.32 -28.03
N PHE A 7 50.54 11.02 -27.91
CA PHE A 7 50.45 10.07 -29.03
C PHE A 7 49.00 9.78 -29.44
N PHE A 8 48.05 9.92 -28.51
CA PHE A 8 46.62 9.70 -28.74
C PHE A 8 45.85 10.99 -29.03
N VAL A 9 46.42 12.18 -28.80
CA VAL A 9 45.78 13.48 -29.10
C VAL A 9 45.23 13.56 -30.53
N PRO A 10 45.95 13.16 -31.61
CA PRO A 10 45.40 13.21 -32.97
C PRO A 10 44.12 12.39 -33.12
N LEU A 11 44.06 11.25 -32.43
CA LEU A 11 42.90 10.35 -32.46
C LEU A 11 41.72 10.94 -31.64
N LEU A 12 42.01 11.58 -30.51
CA LEU A 12 41.02 12.33 -29.74
C LEU A 12 40.46 13.53 -30.54
N SER A 13 41.32 14.28 -31.23
CA SER A 13 40.90 15.37 -32.11
C SER A 13 40.02 14.87 -33.26
N TYR A 14 40.37 13.76 -33.89
CA TYR A 14 39.54 13.14 -34.92
C TYR A 14 38.17 12.70 -34.38
N GLY A 15 38.12 12.11 -33.18
CA GLY A 15 36.86 11.72 -32.54
C GLY A 15 35.96 12.92 -32.23
N LEU A 16 36.52 14.05 -31.80
CA LEU A 16 35.76 15.30 -31.57
C LEU A 16 35.24 15.92 -32.86
N GLU A 17 36.05 15.93 -33.93
CA GLU A 17 35.59 16.37 -35.25
C GLU A 17 34.42 15.49 -35.73
N LEU A 18 34.52 14.17 -35.52
CA LEU A 18 33.45 13.24 -35.84
C LEU A 18 32.18 13.50 -35.04
N ASP A 19 32.29 13.69 -33.71
CA ASP A 19 31.16 14.02 -32.83
C ASP A 19 30.46 15.33 -33.24
N GLU A 20 31.23 16.35 -33.63
CA GLU A 20 30.68 17.62 -34.13
C GLU A 20 29.94 17.42 -35.47
N ARG A 21 30.49 16.63 -36.39
CA ARG A 21 29.84 16.31 -37.68
C ARG A 21 28.57 15.50 -37.49
N ILE A 22 28.57 14.53 -36.56
CA ILE A 22 27.38 13.75 -36.17
C ILE A 22 26.31 14.69 -35.59
N SER A 23 26.69 15.56 -34.65
CA SER A 23 25.77 16.52 -34.02
C SER A 23 25.14 17.51 -35.01
N LYS A 24 25.87 17.88 -36.08
CA LYS A 24 25.37 18.72 -37.17
C LYS A 24 24.59 17.95 -38.25
N GLY A 25 24.47 16.62 -38.14
CA GLY A 25 23.80 15.78 -39.14
C GLY A 25 24.53 15.71 -40.49
N ALA A 26 25.84 16.03 -40.53
CA ALA A 26 26.61 16.24 -41.76
C ALA A 26 27.41 15.00 -42.23
N THR A 27 26.99 13.79 -41.85
CA THR A 27 27.77 12.56 -42.11
C THR A 27 27.44 11.97 -43.48
N GLU A 28 28.26 12.26 -44.49
CA GLU A 28 28.21 11.65 -45.83
C GLU A 28 29.08 10.38 -45.97
N ALA A 29 30.07 10.17 -45.09
CA ALA A 29 31.03 9.06 -45.22
C ALA A 29 30.47 7.72 -44.68
N PRO A 30 30.65 6.59 -45.41
CA PRO A 30 30.29 5.26 -44.92
C PRO A 30 31.03 4.90 -43.62
N VAL A 31 30.33 4.23 -42.69
CA VAL A 31 30.90 3.79 -41.39
C VAL A 31 32.18 2.96 -41.53
N ALA A 32 32.31 2.18 -42.61
CA ALA A 32 33.51 1.39 -42.89
C ALA A 32 34.76 2.24 -43.13
N GLU A 33 34.61 3.39 -43.80
CA GLU A 33 35.72 4.32 -44.03
C GLU A 33 36.15 5.01 -42.74
N VAL A 34 35.18 5.38 -41.90
CA VAL A 34 35.42 5.95 -40.56
C VAL A 34 36.17 4.95 -39.68
N HIS A 35 35.73 3.69 -39.62
CA HIS A 35 36.42 2.63 -38.86
C HIS A 35 37.83 2.36 -39.41
N ALA A 36 38.03 2.38 -40.73
CA ALA A 36 39.34 2.20 -41.34
C ALA A 36 40.30 3.35 -40.99
N ALA A 37 39.81 4.59 -41.04
CA ALA A 37 40.59 5.78 -40.67
C ALA A 37 40.99 5.75 -39.18
N ILE A 38 40.06 5.40 -38.30
CA ILE A 38 40.32 5.26 -36.85
C ILE A 38 41.35 4.15 -36.61
N ARG A 39 41.18 2.97 -37.20
CA ARG A 39 42.13 1.86 -37.04
C ARG A 39 43.54 2.26 -37.48
N GLY A 40 43.67 2.92 -38.63
CA GLY A 40 44.96 3.41 -39.12
C GLY A 40 45.59 4.49 -38.22
N GLN A 41 44.80 5.26 -37.48
CA GLN A 41 45.30 6.21 -36.49
C GLN A 41 45.72 5.52 -35.18
N ILE A 42 44.96 4.53 -34.70
CA ILE A 42 45.30 3.73 -33.52
C ILE A 42 46.65 3.04 -33.71
N GLU A 43 46.86 2.38 -34.86
CA GLU A 43 48.13 1.69 -35.14
C GLU A 43 49.32 2.66 -35.20
N ARG A 44 49.12 3.86 -35.76
CA ARG A 44 50.15 4.91 -35.75
C ARG A 44 50.45 5.42 -34.34
N ALA A 45 49.43 5.63 -33.52
CA ALA A 45 49.59 6.08 -32.14
C ALA A 45 50.34 5.03 -31.31
N ARG A 46 49.96 3.75 -31.42
CA ARG A 46 50.64 2.62 -30.78
C ARG A 46 52.11 2.53 -31.19
N ALA A 47 52.38 2.54 -32.50
CA ALA A 47 53.74 2.45 -33.04
C ALA A 47 54.62 3.64 -32.59
N ALA A 48 54.08 4.85 -32.59
CA ALA A 48 54.81 6.05 -32.15
C ALA A 48 55.12 6.01 -30.64
N ALA A 49 54.16 5.59 -29.81
CA ALA A 49 54.36 5.47 -28.36
C ALA A 49 55.39 4.39 -28.01
N LEU A 50 55.34 3.23 -28.69
CA LEU A 50 56.33 2.17 -28.52
C LEU A 50 57.74 2.60 -28.97
N ALA A 51 57.84 3.29 -30.11
CA ALA A 51 59.11 3.83 -30.61
C ALA A 51 59.70 4.89 -29.66
N ALA A 52 58.86 5.61 -28.92
CA ALA A 52 59.26 6.54 -27.86
C ALA A 52 59.59 5.86 -26.52
N GLY A 53 59.59 4.52 -26.46
CA GLY A 53 59.98 3.74 -25.29
C GLY A 53 58.88 3.59 -24.23
N LYS A 54 57.61 3.83 -24.57
CA LYS A 54 56.49 3.58 -23.65
C LYS A 54 56.26 2.07 -23.47
N ARG A 55 55.83 1.68 -22.27
CA ARG A 55 55.60 0.28 -21.92
C ARG A 55 54.43 -0.29 -22.73
N PRO A 56 54.55 -1.49 -23.35
CA PRO A 56 53.49 -2.05 -24.18
C PRO A 56 52.14 -2.16 -23.46
N GLU A 57 52.14 -2.56 -22.19
CA GLU A 57 50.92 -2.68 -21.38
C GLU A 57 50.21 -1.34 -21.18
N HIS A 58 50.96 -0.24 -21.09
CA HIS A 58 50.39 1.11 -20.96
C HIS A 58 49.80 1.59 -22.28
N VAL A 59 50.50 1.31 -23.38
CA VAL A 59 50.06 1.67 -24.73
C VAL A 59 48.75 0.97 -25.06
N GLU A 60 48.62 -0.32 -24.73
CA GLU A 60 47.39 -1.08 -24.94
C GLU A 60 46.24 -0.62 -24.05
N SER A 61 46.50 -0.34 -22.76
CA SER A 61 45.48 0.19 -21.86
C SER A 61 44.98 1.58 -22.28
N ALA A 62 45.87 2.45 -22.75
CA ALA A 62 45.50 3.76 -23.30
C ALA A 62 44.70 3.63 -24.60
N ALA A 63 45.10 2.72 -25.51
CA ALA A 63 44.36 2.45 -26.73
C ALA A 63 42.94 1.93 -26.44
N PHE A 64 42.79 1.09 -25.41
CA PHE A 64 41.49 0.59 -24.96
C PHE A 64 40.56 1.74 -24.53
N ALA A 65 41.06 2.67 -23.71
CA ALA A 65 40.28 3.81 -23.24
C ALA A 65 39.76 4.67 -24.41
N VAL A 66 40.63 4.97 -25.37
CA VAL A 66 40.27 5.80 -26.53
C VAL A 66 39.30 5.06 -27.45
N VAL A 67 39.46 3.74 -27.63
CA VAL A 67 38.53 2.92 -28.42
C VAL A 67 37.16 2.84 -27.78
N ALA A 68 37.07 2.67 -26.47
CA ALA A 68 35.80 2.67 -25.74
C ALA A 68 35.03 3.99 -25.97
N TRP A 69 35.72 5.12 -25.88
CA TRP A 69 35.14 6.43 -26.15
C TRP A 69 34.75 6.64 -27.62
N LEU A 70 35.59 6.25 -28.57
CA LEU A 70 35.29 6.36 -30.00
C LEU A 70 34.08 5.52 -30.42
N ASP A 71 33.95 4.29 -29.91
CA ASP A 71 32.77 3.46 -30.17
C ASP A 71 31.50 4.12 -29.63
N GLU A 72 31.55 4.79 -28.46
CA GLU A 72 30.42 5.56 -27.94
C GLU A 72 30.09 6.77 -28.83
N VAL A 73 31.09 7.50 -29.32
CA VAL A 73 30.90 8.61 -30.28
C VAL A 73 30.25 8.11 -31.57
N ILE A 74 30.73 7.00 -32.15
CA ILE A 74 30.16 6.40 -33.37
C ILE A 74 28.71 5.96 -33.13
N ALA A 75 28.42 5.38 -31.96
CA ALA A 75 27.08 4.91 -31.61
C ALA A 75 26.03 6.03 -31.49
N ARG A 76 26.45 7.29 -31.27
CA ARG A 76 25.55 8.46 -31.26
C ARG A 76 24.90 8.73 -32.61
N ASN A 77 25.44 8.21 -33.71
CA ASN A 77 24.82 8.31 -35.03
C ASN A 77 24.03 7.03 -35.37
N PRO A 78 22.68 7.08 -35.42
CA PRO A 78 21.87 5.91 -35.78
C PRO A 78 22.19 5.33 -37.16
N ALA A 79 22.71 6.14 -38.09
CA ALA A 79 23.07 5.68 -39.44
C ALA A 79 24.25 4.69 -39.46
N TYR A 80 25.00 4.60 -38.36
CA TYR A 80 26.15 3.69 -38.23
C TYR A 80 25.80 2.37 -37.56
N TRP A 81 24.54 2.17 -37.16
CA TRP A 81 24.09 0.92 -36.55
C TRP A 81 24.03 -0.22 -37.59
N GLY A 82 24.71 -1.33 -37.31
CA GLY A 82 24.56 -2.59 -38.06
C GLY A 82 25.43 -2.78 -39.32
N GLY A 83 26.40 -1.90 -39.59
CA GLY A 83 27.25 -1.98 -40.80
C GLY A 83 28.63 -2.62 -40.63
N VAL A 84 29.26 -2.45 -39.46
CA VAL A 84 30.63 -2.94 -39.17
C VAL A 84 30.73 -3.33 -37.69
N SER A 85 31.58 -4.32 -37.37
CA SER A 85 31.84 -4.68 -35.97
C SER A 85 32.46 -3.50 -35.19
N PRO A 86 31.98 -3.18 -33.97
CA PRO A 86 32.56 -2.15 -33.11
C PRO A 86 34.07 -2.32 -32.93
N LEU A 87 34.80 -1.22 -32.74
CA LEU A 87 36.26 -1.24 -32.60
C LEU A 87 36.71 -2.02 -31.37
N GLN A 88 35.94 -1.96 -30.27
CA GLN A 88 36.18 -2.75 -29.06
C GLN A 88 36.16 -4.27 -29.32
N VAL A 89 35.26 -4.74 -30.19
CA VAL A 89 35.18 -6.15 -30.57
C VAL A 89 36.36 -6.50 -31.47
N ALA A 90 36.62 -5.66 -32.47
CA ALA A 90 37.65 -5.93 -33.48
C ALA A 90 39.09 -5.89 -32.92
N LEU A 91 39.35 -5.05 -31.91
CA LEU A 91 40.70 -4.80 -31.38
C LEU A 91 40.96 -5.44 -30.01
N PHE A 92 39.93 -5.60 -29.18
CA PHE A 92 40.08 -6.09 -27.80
C PHE A 92 39.22 -7.30 -27.48
N ASN A 93 38.46 -7.83 -28.45
CA ASN A 93 37.59 -8.99 -28.28
C ASN A 93 36.60 -8.84 -27.10
N THR A 94 36.10 -7.63 -26.87
CA THR A 94 35.05 -7.34 -25.88
C THR A 94 33.89 -6.61 -26.55
N ASN A 95 32.68 -6.78 -26.03
CA ASN A 95 31.49 -6.01 -26.39
C ASN A 95 30.97 -5.17 -25.19
N ASN A 96 31.76 -5.06 -24.12
CA ASN A 96 31.39 -4.45 -22.86
C ASN A 96 32.40 -3.37 -22.41
N ALA A 97 33.04 -2.70 -23.37
CA ALA A 97 34.07 -1.69 -23.09
C ALA A 97 33.55 -0.54 -22.22
N GLY A 98 32.26 -0.21 -22.32
CA GLY A 98 31.60 0.81 -21.49
C GLY A 98 31.69 0.56 -19.98
N ASN A 99 31.65 -0.71 -19.55
CA ASN A 99 31.76 -1.10 -18.14
C ASN A 99 33.23 -1.42 -17.78
N GLU A 100 33.92 -2.12 -18.67
CA GLU A 100 35.34 -2.49 -18.49
C GLU A 100 36.26 -1.26 -18.38
N PHE A 101 35.91 -0.14 -19.02
CA PHE A 101 36.62 1.12 -18.89
C PHE A 101 36.80 1.54 -17.43
N PHE A 102 35.71 1.54 -16.65
CA PHE A 102 35.76 1.95 -15.25
C PHE A 102 36.47 0.92 -14.38
N TYR A 103 36.35 -0.37 -14.72
CA TYR A 103 37.10 -1.44 -14.07
C TYR A 103 38.62 -1.28 -14.28
N HIS A 104 39.07 -0.98 -15.51
CA HIS A 104 40.48 -0.72 -15.80
C HIS A 104 40.98 0.54 -15.08
N LEU A 105 40.22 1.64 -15.17
CA LEU A 105 40.57 2.92 -14.53
C LEU A 105 40.71 2.80 -13.00
N GLY A 106 39.80 2.06 -12.35
CA GLY A 106 39.82 1.82 -10.91
C GLY A 106 40.98 0.93 -10.45
N ASN A 107 41.49 0.05 -11.32
CA ASN A 107 42.58 -0.88 -11.01
C ASN A 107 43.99 -0.35 -11.36
N LEU A 108 44.10 0.86 -11.93
CA LEU A 108 45.39 1.47 -12.23
C LEU A 108 46.20 1.70 -10.94
N LYS A 109 47.45 1.24 -10.94
CA LYS A 109 48.39 1.30 -9.81
C LYS A 109 49.10 2.65 -9.74
N ALA A 110 49.71 2.93 -8.59
CA ALA A 110 50.64 4.06 -8.44
C ALA A 110 51.82 3.89 -9.43
N GLY A 111 52.03 4.86 -10.32
CA GLY A 111 53.02 4.80 -11.41
C GLY A 111 52.44 4.50 -12.80
N GLU A 112 51.12 4.36 -12.92
CA GLU A 112 50.38 4.27 -14.20
C GLU A 112 49.69 5.60 -14.54
N ASP A 113 50.24 6.70 -14.06
CA ASP A 113 49.59 8.01 -14.05
C ASP A 113 49.41 8.60 -15.46
N GLU A 114 50.32 8.27 -16.40
CA GLU A 114 50.15 8.63 -17.82
C GLU A 114 49.01 7.84 -18.50
N VAL A 115 48.72 6.61 -18.05
CA VAL A 115 47.56 5.85 -18.54
C VAL A 115 46.29 6.45 -17.95
N ARG A 116 46.30 6.76 -16.65
CA ARG A 116 45.19 7.44 -15.97
C ARG A 116 44.84 8.75 -16.65
N GLU A 117 45.83 9.52 -17.10
CA GLU A 117 45.64 10.75 -17.85
C GLU A 117 44.86 10.55 -19.17
N VAL A 118 45.10 9.45 -19.89
CA VAL A 118 44.35 9.13 -21.12
C VAL A 118 42.89 8.78 -20.82
N TYR A 119 42.64 7.94 -19.82
CA TYR A 119 41.27 7.63 -19.37
C TYR A 119 40.55 8.89 -18.88
N TYR A 120 41.23 9.73 -18.11
CA TYR A 120 40.67 10.98 -17.62
C TYR A 120 40.32 11.93 -18.77
N HIS A 121 41.16 12.02 -19.82
CA HIS A 121 40.83 12.80 -21.00
C HIS A 121 39.58 12.26 -21.71
N ALA A 122 39.41 10.95 -21.87
CA ALA A 122 38.18 10.40 -22.43
C ALA A 122 36.93 10.82 -21.63
N LEU A 123 37.01 10.85 -20.29
CA LEU A 123 35.93 11.33 -19.42
C LEU A 123 35.64 12.84 -19.62
N LEU A 124 36.68 13.66 -19.82
CA LEU A 124 36.52 15.09 -20.10
C LEU A 124 35.88 15.34 -21.47
N LEU A 125 36.15 14.46 -22.44
CA LEU A 125 35.56 14.50 -23.78
C LEU A 125 34.16 13.86 -23.84
N GLY A 126 33.54 13.65 -22.69
CA GLY A 126 32.15 13.23 -22.58
C GLY A 126 31.92 11.73 -22.75
N PHE A 127 32.92 10.89 -22.49
CA PHE A 127 32.68 9.45 -22.30
C PHE A 127 31.81 9.23 -21.07
N VAL A 128 30.71 8.49 -21.24
CA VAL A 128 29.77 8.21 -20.16
C VAL A 128 29.78 6.72 -19.77
N GLY A 129 29.88 5.81 -20.75
CA GLY A 129 29.88 4.37 -20.54
C GLY A 129 28.69 3.88 -19.70
N GLN A 130 28.97 3.15 -18.63
CA GLN A 130 27.95 2.58 -17.73
C GLN A 130 27.07 3.62 -17.01
N TYR A 131 27.44 4.90 -17.01
CA TYR A 131 26.73 5.99 -16.33
C TYR A 131 25.78 6.78 -17.25
N TYR A 132 25.32 6.19 -18.36
CA TYR A 132 24.53 6.87 -19.41
C TYR A 132 23.25 7.57 -18.93
N TYR A 133 22.78 7.26 -17.71
CA TYR A 133 21.60 7.84 -17.07
C TYR A 133 21.90 9.12 -16.27
N GLU A 134 23.17 9.45 -16.00
CA GLU A 134 23.55 10.67 -15.29
C GLU A 134 23.62 11.87 -16.23
N THR A 135 23.24 13.05 -15.73
CA THR A 135 23.35 14.32 -16.47
C THR A 135 24.19 15.31 -15.66
N GLY A 136 25.20 15.89 -16.30
CA GLY A 136 26.14 16.81 -15.66
C GLY A 136 27.15 16.14 -14.72
N ASP A 137 27.92 16.95 -14.00
CA ASP A 137 29.04 16.50 -13.15
C ASP A 137 28.66 16.39 -11.65
N THR A 138 27.37 16.33 -11.30
CA THR A 138 26.91 16.22 -9.90
C THR A 138 26.68 14.78 -9.43
N GLY A 139 26.71 13.81 -10.34
CA GLY A 139 26.51 12.38 -10.06
C GLY A 139 27.79 11.60 -9.70
N GLU A 140 27.71 10.27 -9.77
CA GLU A 140 28.87 9.39 -9.55
C GLU A 140 29.97 9.59 -10.59
N LEU A 141 29.62 9.88 -11.85
CA LEU A 141 30.60 10.19 -12.88
C LEU A 141 31.41 11.44 -12.53
N GLY A 142 30.77 12.46 -11.97
CA GLY A 142 31.42 13.66 -11.46
C GLY A 142 32.39 13.37 -10.31
N LYS A 143 31.98 12.52 -9.36
CA LYS A 143 32.84 12.07 -8.25
C LYS A 143 34.05 11.29 -8.76
N LEU A 144 33.88 10.43 -9.77
CA LEU A 144 34.98 9.69 -10.38
C LEU A 144 35.97 10.62 -11.11
N LYS A 145 35.47 11.63 -11.83
CA LYS A 145 36.31 12.68 -12.42
C LYS A 145 37.11 13.39 -11.33
N GLU A 146 36.49 13.81 -10.24
CA GLU A 146 37.19 14.49 -9.14
C GLU A 146 38.23 13.59 -8.45
N LEU A 147 37.88 12.33 -8.19
CA LEU A 147 38.77 11.34 -7.57
C LEU A 147 40.04 11.11 -8.41
N HIS A 148 39.88 10.93 -9.72
CA HIS A 148 41.01 10.65 -10.61
C HIS A 148 41.79 11.91 -10.99
N ALA A 149 41.16 13.09 -11.02
CA ALA A 149 41.83 14.38 -11.24
C ALA A 149 42.98 14.60 -10.24
N ARG A 150 42.72 14.33 -8.95
CA ARG A 150 43.70 14.45 -7.84
C ARG A 150 44.87 13.47 -7.93
N GLN A 151 44.75 12.44 -8.77
CA GLN A 151 45.76 11.39 -8.96
C GLN A 151 46.56 11.58 -10.25
N LEU A 152 46.31 12.66 -11.00
CA LEU A 152 47.06 12.95 -12.22
C LEU A 152 48.41 13.59 -11.90
N PRO A 153 49.41 13.43 -12.78
CA PRO A 153 50.71 14.07 -12.58
C PRO A 153 50.64 15.60 -12.63
N VAL A 154 49.63 16.14 -13.29
CA VAL A 154 49.26 17.56 -13.26
C VAL A 154 47.79 17.60 -12.91
N GLU A 155 47.50 17.95 -11.65
CA GLU A 155 46.12 18.09 -11.18
C GLU A 155 45.45 19.25 -11.92
N PRO A 156 44.27 19.03 -12.55
CA PRO A 156 43.53 20.10 -13.18
C PRO A 156 42.98 21.04 -12.10
N ALA A 157 42.98 22.35 -12.40
CA ALA A 157 42.47 23.35 -11.46
C ALA A 157 41.00 23.03 -11.09
N PRO A 158 40.64 23.01 -9.80
CA PRO A 158 39.27 22.67 -9.41
C PRO A 158 38.34 23.80 -9.88
N THR A 159 37.42 23.46 -10.77
CA THR A 159 36.57 24.46 -11.46
C THR A 159 35.71 25.27 -10.48
N HIS A 160 35.36 24.69 -9.33
CA HIS A 160 34.61 25.35 -8.26
C HIS A 160 35.41 26.39 -7.48
N VAL A 161 36.75 26.32 -7.47
CA VAL A 161 37.62 27.33 -6.83
C VAL A 161 38.21 28.33 -7.82
N LEU A 162 38.07 28.17 -9.14
CA LEU A 162 38.60 29.12 -10.14
C LEU A 162 38.11 30.56 -9.94
N ARG A 163 36.95 30.75 -9.29
CA ARG A 163 36.43 32.08 -8.91
C ARG A 163 37.17 32.70 -7.73
N GLU A 164 37.73 31.88 -6.85
CA GLU A 164 38.36 32.27 -5.60
C GLU A 164 39.90 32.24 -5.70
N GLU A 165 40.45 31.35 -6.53
CA GLU A 165 41.87 31.26 -6.82
C GLU A 165 42.33 32.37 -7.75
N LYS A 166 43.36 33.09 -7.29
CA LYS A 166 43.95 34.22 -7.98
C LYS A 166 44.90 33.72 -9.06
N ILE A 167 44.44 33.75 -10.31
CA ILE A 167 45.15 33.20 -11.49
C ILE A 167 46.50 33.91 -11.75
N THR A 168 46.68 35.16 -11.31
CA THR A 168 47.98 35.87 -11.42
C THR A 168 48.28 36.70 -10.16
N PRO A 169 49.56 36.95 -9.81
CA PRO A 169 49.91 37.70 -8.60
C PRO A 169 49.53 39.19 -8.64
N GLN A 170 49.55 39.80 -9.84
CA GLN A 170 49.56 41.27 -9.96
C GLN A 170 48.22 42.02 -10.10
N PRO A 171 47.03 41.44 -10.38
CA PRO A 171 45.78 42.20 -10.32
C PRO A 171 45.28 42.41 -8.88
N TYR A 172 45.74 41.58 -7.93
CA TYR A 172 45.15 41.52 -6.58
C TYR A 172 46.00 42.18 -5.49
N LEU A 173 47.13 42.81 -5.85
CA LEU A 173 47.97 43.59 -4.91
C LEU A 173 47.46 45.03 -4.73
N SER A 174 46.71 45.54 -5.71
CA SER A 174 45.97 46.79 -5.58
C SER A 174 44.58 46.51 -5.04
N LYS A 175 44.15 47.28 -4.03
CA LYS A 175 42.76 47.30 -3.60
C LYS A 175 41.90 47.77 -4.77
N ASP A 176 40.91 46.98 -5.17
CA ASP A 176 40.01 47.36 -6.26
C ASP A 176 39.46 48.78 -6.01
N PRO A 177 39.41 49.64 -7.05
CA PRO A 177 38.74 50.92 -6.93
C PRO A 177 37.30 50.67 -6.49
N ALA A 178 36.80 51.51 -5.57
CA ALA A 178 35.43 51.40 -5.11
C ALA A 178 34.50 51.55 -6.33
N GLY A 179 33.93 50.42 -6.77
CA GLY A 179 32.95 50.42 -7.85
C GLY A 179 31.75 51.32 -7.53
N PRO A 180 30.94 51.68 -8.54
CA PRO A 180 29.79 52.56 -8.37
C PRO A 180 28.95 52.07 -7.18
N ARG A 181 28.72 52.97 -6.22
CA ARG A 181 27.83 52.71 -5.08
C ARG A 181 26.40 52.64 -5.60
N PHE A 182 26.01 51.48 -6.12
CA PHE A 182 24.60 51.16 -6.28
C PHE A 182 23.96 51.19 -4.88
N PRO A 183 22.80 51.85 -4.71
CA PRO A 183 22.17 52.03 -3.40
C PRO A 183 21.67 50.67 -2.88
N ARG A 184 22.56 49.91 -2.24
CA ARG A 184 22.33 48.62 -1.56
C ARG A 184 21.20 48.62 -0.53
N GLN A 185 20.64 49.78 -0.18
CA GLN A 185 19.48 49.90 0.69
C GLN A 185 18.23 49.31 0.03
N TRP A 186 18.05 49.46 -1.28
CA TRP A 186 16.93 48.84 -1.99
C TRP A 186 17.10 47.33 -2.09
N ASP A 187 18.32 46.82 -2.34
CA ASP A 187 18.58 45.38 -2.40
C ASP A 187 18.29 44.67 -1.08
N LYS A 188 18.68 45.25 0.07
CA LYS A 188 18.40 44.64 1.38
C LYS A 188 16.92 44.72 1.75
N LEU A 189 16.21 45.77 1.33
CA LEU A 189 14.79 45.93 1.58
C LEU A 189 13.98 44.98 0.68
N LEU A 190 14.38 44.84 -0.59
CA LEU A 190 13.82 43.88 -1.55
C LEU A 190 14.12 42.42 -1.16
N LEU A 191 15.30 42.11 -0.64
CA LEU A 191 15.61 40.77 -0.09
C LEU A 191 14.77 40.46 1.14
N LYS A 192 14.61 41.42 2.05
CA LYS A 192 13.76 41.24 3.23
C LYS A 192 12.29 41.10 2.85
N LEU A 193 11.78 41.90 1.91
CA LEU A 193 10.43 41.75 1.38
C LEU A 193 10.25 40.42 0.64
N GLY A 194 11.24 40.03 -0.18
CA GLY A 194 11.25 38.77 -0.90
C GLY A 194 11.22 37.57 0.04
N LEU A 195 12.00 37.59 1.12
CA LEU A 195 11.98 36.57 2.17
C LEU A 195 10.61 36.52 2.87
N LEU A 196 10.04 37.69 3.19
CA LEU A 196 8.76 37.80 3.89
C LEU A 196 7.62 37.30 3.01
N VAL A 197 7.62 37.62 1.71
CA VAL A 197 6.68 37.10 0.71
C VAL A 197 6.88 35.60 0.51
N ALA A 198 8.12 35.13 0.37
CA ALA A 198 8.43 33.70 0.23
C ALA A 198 8.03 32.87 1.46
N LEU A 199 7.92 33.50 2.64
CA LEU A 199 7.45 32.86 3.87
C LEU A 199 5.93 32.98 4.03
N LEU A 200 5.32 34.10 3.61
CA LEU A 200 3.87 34.31 3.62
C LEU A 200 3.12 33.51 2.57
N ILE A 201 3.71 33.20 1.41
CA ILE A 201 3.09 32.37 0.38
C ILE A 201 2.80 30.95 0.89
N PRO A 202 3.76 30.18 1.46
CA PRO A 202 3.49 28.85 1.99
C PRO A 202 2.64 28.89 3.26
N LEU A 203 2.79 29.91 4.12
CA LEU A 203 1.91 30.09 5.28
C LEU A 203 0.48 30.42 4.88
N GLY A 204 0.30 31.25 3.84
CA GLY A 204 -0.99 31.57 3.26
C GLY A 204 -1.60 30.38 2.54
N TYR A 205 -0.79 29.56 1.88
CA TYR A 205 -1.22 28.30 1.27
C TYR A 205 -1.61 27.26 2.33
N LEU A 206 -0.86 27.14 3.43
CA LEU A 206 -1.21 26.30 4.58
C LEU A 206 -2.48 26.79 5.26
N ALA A 207 -2.58 28.10 5.50
CA ALA A 207 -3.79 28.69 6.06
C ALA A 207 -4.98 28.47 5.13
N TRP A 208 -4.82 28.66 3.82
CA TRP A 208 -5.84 28.34 2.83
C TRP A 208 -6.18 26.84 2.87
N PHE A 209 -5.21 25.94 2.86
CA PHE A 209 -5.43 24.49 2.95
C PHE A 209 -6.19 24.07 4.22
N PHE A 210 -5.93 24.71 5.36
CA PHE A 210 -6.62 24.43 6.62
C PHE A 210 -7.94 25.19 6.82
N LEU A 211 -8.12 26.35 6.15
CA LEU A 211 -9.31 27.21 6.26
C LEU A 211 -10.29 27.00 5.11
N THR A 212 -9.86 26.45 3.97
CA THR A 212 -10.77 25.95 2.94
C THR A 212 -11.27 24.60 3.42
N PRO A 213 -12.55 24.48 3.83
CA PRO A 213 -13.14 23.16 3.93
C PRO A 213 -12.95 22.47 2.57
N GLU A 214 -12.62 21.17 2.58
CA GLU A 214 -12.58 20.38 1.35
C GLU A 214 -13.81 20.74 0.50
N PRO A 215 -13.66 20.91 -0.84
CA PRO A 215 -14.83 21.09 -1.68
C PRO A 215 -15.73 19.89 -1.39
N GLN A 216 -16.88 20.15 -0.76
CA GLN A 216 -17.88 19.14 -0.47
C GLN A 216 -18.36 18.61 -1.82
N ARG A 217 -17.64 17.63 -2.37
CA ARG A 217 -18.20 16.74 -3.36
C ARG A 217 -19.39 16.14 -2.65
N GLY A 218 -20.58 16.40 -3.19
CA GLY A 218 -21.83 15.88 -2.62
C GLY A 218 -21.70 14.38 -2.33
N PRO A 219 -22.55 13.85 -1.44
CA PRO A 219 -22.42 12.47 -0.99
C PRO A 219 -22.30 11.54 -2.20
N ASN A 220 -21.28 10.69 -2.20
CA ASN A 220 -21.16 9.68 -3.25
C ASN A 220 -22.36 8.72 -3.15
N VAL A 221 -22.65 7.99 -4.23
CA VAL A 221 -23.83 7.10 -4.28
C VAL A 221 -23.84 6.11 -3.10
N GLN A 222 -22.66 5.63 -2.68
CA GLN A 222 -22.51 4.78 -1.49
C GLN A 222 -23.04 5.45 -0.22
N GLN A 223 -22.63 6.69 0.07
CA GLN A 223 -23.08 7.45 1.23
C GLN A 223 -24.60 7.72 1.22
N LEU A 224 -25.18 7.94 0.03
CA LEU A 224 -26.62 8.12 -0.10
C LEU A 224 -27.38 6.81 0.19
N VAL A 225 -26.87 5.69 -0.33
CA VAL A 225 -27.43 4.34 -0.08
C VAL A 225 -27.32 3.99 1.41
N ASP A 226 -26.15 4.15 2.02
CA ASP A 226 -25.92 3.83 3.44
C ASP A 226 -26.85 4.66 4.34
N ARG A 227 -27.02 5.95 4.03
CA ARG A 227 -27.95 6.82 4.74
C ARG A 227 -29.40 6.32 4.60
N GLN A 228 -29.82 5.90 3.41
CA GLN A 228 -31.17 5.37 3.20
C GLN A 228 -31.38 4.07 4.00
N LEU A 229 -30.42 3.15 3.99
CA LEU A 229 -30.51 1.90 4.75
C LEU A 229 -30.60 2.11 6.26
N SER A 230 -29.93 3.14 6.80
CA SER A 230 -29.99 3.46 8.24
C SER A 230 -31.39 3.88 8.75
N THR A 231 -32.34 4.15 7.86
CA THR A 231 -33.72 4.53 8.24
C THR A 231 -34.61 3.35 8.62
N PHE A 232 -34.16 2.12 8.38
CA PHE A 232 -34.95 0.91 8.66
C PHE A 232 -34.64 0.38 10.07
N PRO A 233 -35.59 0.48 11.03
CA PRO A 233 -35.40 -0.07 12.37
C PRO A 233 -35.35 -1.60 12.31
N CYS A 234 -34.71 -2.26 13.29
CA CYS A 234 -34.67 -3.73 13.36
C CYS A 234 -34.15 -4.36 12.04
N SER A 235 -33.07 -3.80 11.52
CA SER A 235 -32.44 -4.26 10.28
C SER A 235 -30.92 -4.24 10.39
N GLU A 236 -30.26 -5.17 9.71
CA GLU A 236 -28.82 -5.11 9.46
C GLU A 236 -28.66 -5.28 7.96
N LEU A 237 -28.41 -4.16 7.31
CA LEU A 237 -28.35 -4.03 5.87
C LEU A 237 -26.95 -3.54 5.52
N ALA A 238 -26.31 -4.26 4.61
CA ALA A 238 -25.04 -3.86 4.03
C ALA A 238 -25.25 -3.60 2.53
N ALA A 239 -24.61 -2.56 2.01
CA ALA A 239 -24.62 -2.29 0.59
C ALA A 239 -23.22 -2.08 0.04
N THR A 240 -23.00 -2.56 -1.17
CA THR A 240 -21.79 -2.28 -1.96
C THR A 240 -22.19 -1.66 -3.28
N VAL A 241 -21.56 -0.53 -3.62
CA VAL A 241 -21.73 0.14 -4.91
C VAL A 241 -20.57 -0.27 -5.84
N GLU A 242 -20.89 -0.99 -6.91
CA GLU A 242 -19.95 -1.45 -7.94
C GLU A 242 -19.71 -0.38 -9.03
N ALA A 243 -18.73 -0.65 -9.90
CA ALA A 243 -18.43 0.20 -11.05
C ALA A 243 -19.68 0.38 -11.94
N GLY A 244 -20.04 1.64 -12.21
CA GLY A 244 -21.25 1.97 -12.97
C GLY A 244 -22.49 2.26 -12.12
N ASN A 245 -22.34 2.36 -10.79
CA ASN A 245 -23.41 2.62 -9.81
C ASN A 245 -24.48 1.52 -9.77
N ALA A 246 -24.07 0.26 -9.95
CA ALA A 246 -24.87 -0.90 -9.61
C ALA A 246 -24.73 -1.17 -8.10
N VAL A 247 -25.83 -1.39 -7.40
CA VAL A 247 -25.86 -1.58 -5.95
C VAL A 247 -26.21 -3.01 -5.62
N LYS A 248 -25.46 -3.66 -4.73
CA LYS A 248 -25.84 -4.94 -4.13
C LYS A 248 -26.16 -4.70 -2.67
N VAL A 249 -27.39 -5.01 -2.28
CA VAL A 249 -27.84 -4.89 -0.89
C VAL A 249 -28.09 -6.28 -0.33
N SER A 250 -27.49 -6.58 0.82
CA SER A 250 -27.69 -7.84 1.52
C SER A 250 -28.00 -7.62 3.00
N GLY A 251 -28.66 -8.60 3.62
CA GLY A 251 -28.96 -8.57 5.04
C GLY A 251 -30.39 -8.97 5.39
N TYR A 252 -30.93 -8.37 6.45
CA TYR A 252 -32.27 -8.69 6.93
C TYR A 252 -33.09 -7.46 7.34
N ALA A 253 -34.41 -7.59 7.24
CA ALA A 253 -35.38 -6.57 7.65
C ALA A 253 -36.52 -7.17 8.49
N ALA A 254 -37.15 -6.33 9.30
CA ALA A 254 -38.18 -6.72 10.26
C ALA A 254 -39.39 -7.43 9.61
N THR A 255 -39.84 -6.95 8.46
CA THR A 255 -41.06 -7.43 7.80
C THR A 255 -40.87 -7.60 6.29
N PRO A 256 -41.68 -8.45 5.64
CA PRO A 256 -41.72 -8.51 4.17
C PRO A 256 -42.02 -7.15 3.53
N GLU A 257 -42.87 -6.33 4.16
CA GLU A 257 -43.22 -4.98 3.72
C GLU A 257 -42.02 -4.04 3.75
N ASP A 258 -41.15 -4.16 4.77
CA ASP A 258 -39.91 -3.41 4.86
C ASP A 258 -38.95 -3.80 3.73
N ILE A 259 -38.85 -5.09 3.38
CA ILE A 259 -38.03 -5.54 2.24
C ILE A 259 -38.51 -4.86 0.94
N GLU A 260 -39.82 -4.82 0.70
CA GLU A 260 -40.38 -4.12 -0.47
C GLU A 260 -40.13 -2.61 -0.42
N ARG A 261 -40.17 -2.00 0.77
CA ARG A 261 -39.81 -0.58 0.95
C ARG A 261 -38.33 -0.34 0.67
N ILE A 262 -37.42 -1.19 1.15
CA ILE A 262 -35.97 -1.12 0.87
C ILE A 262 -35.73 -1.19 -0.65
N ARG A 263 -36.37 -2.14 -1.35
CA ARG A 263 -36.22 -2.29 -2.81
C ARG A 263 -36.59 -1.00 -3.55
N ARG A 264 -37.74 -0.40 -3.22
CA ARG A 264 -38.20 0.85 -3.83
C ARG A 264 -37.30 2.04 -3.48
N ASP A 265 -36.96 2.18 -2.21
CA ASP A 265 -36.22 3.34 -1.71
C ASP A 265 -34.79 3.38 -2.26
N ILE A 266 -34.10 2.23 -2.33
CA ILE A 266 -32.76 2.14 -2.90
C ILE A 266 -32.76 2.40 -4.41
N GLN A 267 -33.75 1.89 -5.14
CA GLN A 267 -33.91 2.19 -6.57
C GLN A 267 -34.20 3.68 -6.83
N ALA A 268 -34.80 4.38 -5.86
CA ALA A 268 -35.08 5.81 -5.94
C ALA A 268 -33.89 6.71 -5.54
N VAL A 269 -32.79 6.14 -5.02
CA VAL A 269 -31.60 6.91 -4.65
C VAL A 269 -30.94 7.53 -5.90
N PRO A 270 -30.71 8.85 -5.93
CA PRO A 270 -30.06 9.51 -7.06
C PRO A 270 -28.70 8.90 -7.39
N GLY A 271 -28.53 8.48 -8.65
CA GLY A 271 -27.28 7.92 -9.16
C GLY A 271 -27.24 6.40 -9.19
N VAL A 272 -28.15 5.69 -8.53
CA VAL A 272 -28.31 4.24 -8.65
C VAL A 272 -28.83 3.88 -10.05
N LYS A 273 -28.15 2.96 -10.75
CA LYS A 273 -28.57 2.50 -12.09
C LYS A 273 -29.30 1.15 -12.06
N SER A 274 -28.85 0.27 -11.19
CA SER A 274 -29.44 -1.05 -10.95
C SER A 274 -29.21 -1.45 -9.50
N ALA A 275 -30.08 -2.30 -8.97
CA ALA A 275 -29.96 -2.81 -7.62
C ALA A 275 -30.33 -4.30 -7.57
N GLU A 276 -29.47 -5.09 -6.93
CA GLU A 276 -29.68 -6.50 -6.61
C GLU A 276 -29.85 -6.64 -5.10
N PHE A 277 -30.76 -7.53 -4.67
CA PHE A 277 -31.17 -7.65 -3.28
C PHE A 277 -31.11 -9.11 -2.83
N ASP A 278 -30.32 -9.37 -1.80
CA ASP A 278 -30.28 -10.63 -1.07
C ASP A 278 -30.74 -10.39 0.37
N LEU A 279 -32.06 -10.32 0.55
CA LEU A 279 -32.70 -9.88 1.79
C LEU A 279 -33.57 -10.99 2.39
N ALA A 280 -33.39 -11.25 3.68
CA ALA A 280 -34.21 -12.16 4.46
C ALA A 280 -35.09 -11.41 5.48
N VAL A 281 -36.20 -12.03 5.89
CA VAL A 281 -37.02 -11.50 6.98
C VAL A 281 -36.45 -11.96 8.31
N ARG A 282 -36.31 -11.03 9.26
CA ARG A 282 -36.02 -11.32 10.65
C ARG A 282 -36.85 -10.41 11.52
N ILE A 283 -37.89 -10.97 12.12
CA ILE A 283 -38.90 -10.22 12.85
C ILE A 283 -38.33 -9.57 14.11
N TRP A 284 -39.00 -8.52 14.56
CA TRP A 284 -38.88 -8.06 15.95
C TRP A 284 -39.53 -9.09 16.86
N PRO A 285 -38.93 -9.47 18.01
CA PRO A 285 -37.74 -8.89 18.65
C PRO A 285 -36.40 -9.54 18.27
N HIS A 286 -36.39 -10.59 17.44
CA HIS A 286 -35.18 -11.38 17.15
C HIS A 286 -34.05 -10.57 16.55
N CYS A 287 -34.38 -9.65 15.63
CA CYS A 287 -33.43 -8.70 15.06
C CYS A 287 -32.68 -7.88 16.13
N GLU A 288 -33.40 -7.34 17.12
CA GLU A 288 -32.87 -6.46 18.17
C GLU A 288 -32.06 -7.25 19.18
N ALA A 289 -32.53 -8.45 19.55
CA ALA A 289 -31.81 -9.35 20.43
C ALA A 289 -30.47 -9.77 19.81
N ILE A 290 -30.47 -10.18 18.54
CA ILE A 290 -29.24 -10.54 17.82
C ILE A 290 -28.32 -9.32 17.67
N ALA A 291 -28.85 -8.15 17.29
CA ALA A 291 -28.04 -6.95 17.15
C ALA A 291 -27.39 -6.54 18.48
N LEU A 292 -28.11 -6.67 19.60
CA LEU A 292 -27.60 -6.41 20.95
C LEU A 292 -26.49 -7.40 21.34
N LEU A 293 -26.66 -8.69 21.01
CA LEU A 293 -25.72 -9.75 21.40
C LEU A 293 -24.56 -9.95 20.43
N LYS A 294 -24.64 -9.41 19.20
CA LYS A 294 -23.64 -9.58 18.15
C LYS A 294 -22.20 -9.27 18.60
N PRO A 295 -21.90 -8.16 19.29
CA PRO A 295 -20.53 -7.89 19.74
C PRO A 295 -19.98 -8.96 20.70
N TYR A 296 -20.84 -9.53 21.56
CA TYR A 296 -20.48 -10.58 22.51
C TYR A 296 -20.35 -11.95 21.83
N HIS A 297 -21.11 -12.18 20.76
CA HIS A 297 -20.97 -13.36 19.92
C HIS A 297 -19.67 -13.35 19.12
N GLU A 298 -19.36 -12.22 18.48
CA GLU A 298 -18.07 -12.03 17.81
C GLU A 298 -16.91 -12.20 18.78
N ARG A 299 -17.03 -11.67 20.01
CA ARG A 299 -16.04 -11.88 21.06
C ARG A 299 -15.85 -13.36 21.41
N ASN A 300 -16.93 -14.11 21.60
CA ASN A 300 -16.88 -15.55 21.85
C ASN A 300 -16.09 -16.29 20.75
N LEU A 301 -16.35 -15.97 19.47
CA LEU A 301 -15.65 -16.56 18.33
C LEU A 301 -14.17 -16.12 18.24
N HIS A 302 -13.90 -14.82 18.33
CA HIS A 302 -12.55 -14.26 18.19
C HIS A 302 -11.61 -14.65 19.32
N GLN A 303 -12.11 -14.65 20.56
CA GLN A 303 -11.35 -15.03 21.74
C GLN A 303 -11.40 -16.54 22.02
N ARG A 304 -12.15 -17.30 21.20
CA ARG A 304 -12.34 -18.76 21.34
C ARG A 304 -12.77 -19.14 22.76
N MET A 305 -13.82 -18.49 23.26
CA MET A 305 -14.28 -18.71 24.64
C MET A 305 -14.99 -20.05 24.85
N GLY A 306 -15.20 -20.87 23.82
CA GLY A 306 -15.79 -22.22 23.97
C GLY A 306 -17.30 -22.25 24.25
N LEU A 307 -17.96 -21.11 24.39
CA LEU A 307 -19.42 -21.05 24.62
C LEU A 307 -20.16 -21.54 23.38
N GLU A 308 -20.94 -22.60 23.54
CA GLU A 308 -21.64 -23.26 22.43
C GLU A 308 -23.08 -23.61 22.81
N ILE A 309 -24.00 -23.43 21.86
CA ILE A 309 -25.38 -23.88 21.93
C ILE A 309 -25.66 -24.78 20.73
N THR A 310 -26.15 -25.99 21.00
CA THR A 310 -26.51 -26.97 19.97
C THR A 310 -27.87 -27.60 20.27
N PRO A 311 -28.72 -27.84 19.26
CA PRO A 311 -29.93 -28.63 19.46
C PRO A 311 -29.56 -30.07 19.85
N THR A 312 -30.18 -30.62 20.90
CA THR A 312 -29.92 -32.01 21.32
C THR A 312 -30.43 -33.03 20.30
N ALA A 313 -31.37 -32.65 19.45
CA ALA A 313 -32.13 -33.56 18.61
C ALA A 313 -31.34 -34.16 17.42
N GLY A 314 -30.10 -33.73 17.16
CA GLY A 314 -29.25 -34.30 16.12
C GLY A 314 -29.79 -34.15 14.68
N HIS A 315 -30.82 -33.32 14.49
CA HIS A 315 -31.44 -32.99 13.21
C HIS A 315 -31.47 -31.48 12.94
N SER A 316 -32.10 -31.10 11.82
CA SER A 316 -32.27 -29.72 11.34
C SER A 316 -32.80 -28.77 12.42
N ASP A 317 -32.57 -27.48 12.22
CA ASP A 317 -33.13 -26.31 12.92
C ASP A 317 -34.67 -26.20 12.86
N ARG A 318 -35.37 -27.26 12.45
CA ARG A 318 -36.82 -27.33 12.31
C ARG A 318 -37.42 -28.23 13.37
N PHE A 319 -38.43 -27.72 14.06
CA PHE A 319 -39.17 -28.41 15.11
C PHE A 319 -40.65 -28.46 14.75
N VAL A 320 -41.31 -29.58 15.03
CA VAL A 320 -42.75 -29.75 14.78
C VAL A 320 -43.56 -29.62 16.07
N GLU A 321 -44.81 -29.21 15.94
CA GLU A 321 -45.76 -29.20 17.05
C GLU A 321 -45.73 -30.53 17.84
N GLY A 322 -45.69 -30.42 19.17
CA GLY A 322 -45.57 -31.58 20.05
C GLY A 322 -44.14 -32.00 20.38
N GLU A 323 -43.15 -31.47 19.67
CA GLU A 323 -41.74 -31.75 19.94
C GLU A 323 -41.24 -30.97 21.15
N ARG A 324 -40.35 -31.56 21.95
CA ARG A 324 -39.74 -30.88 23.09
C ARG A 324 -38.44 -30.20 22.69
N ILE A 325 -38.33 -28.91 23.00
CA ILE A 325 -37.09 -28.15 22.77
C ILE A 325 -36.11 -28.47 23.89
N ILE A 326 -35.11 -29.29 23.59
CA ILE A 326 -33.97 -29.56 24.47
C ILE A 326 -32.71 -29.03 23.79
N VAL A 327 -32.02 -28.11 24.47
CA VAL A 327 -30.77 -27.54 23.99
C VAL A 327 -29.61 -28.05 24.82
N LYS A 328 -28.56 -28.51 24.13
CA LYS A 328 -27.28 -28.86 24.74
C LYS A 328 -26.42 -27.60 24.75
N LEU A 329 -25.91 -27.27 25.94
CA LEU A 329 -25.08 -26.10 26.17
C LEU A 329 -23.69 -26.52 26.63
N VAL A 330 -22.70 -25.75 26.21
CA VAL A 330 -21.33 -25.80 26.72
C VAL A 330 -21.03 -24.40 27.27
N ASN A 331 -20.74 -24.30 28.58
CA ASN A 331 -20.34 -23.03 29.16
C ASN A 331 -19.00 -22.56 28.59
N ALA A 332 -18.73 -21.27 28.66
CA ALA A 332 -17.46 -20.70 28.27
C ALA A 332 -16.28 -21.33 29.05
N ASP A 333 -15.06 -21.17 28.56
CA ASP A 333 -13.79 -21.66 29.13
C ASP A 333 -13.37 -20.89 30.40
N TYR A 334 -14.34 -20.44 31.18
CA TYR A 334 -14.19 -19.83 32.50
C TYR A 334 -15.38 -20.17 33.40
N ASP A 335 -15.16 -20.13 34.71
CA ASP A 335 -16.24 -20.29 35.68
C ASP A 335 -17.17 -19.07 35.63
N GLY A 336 -18.47 -19.29 35.42
CA GLY A 336 -19.41 -18.20 35.15
C GLY A 336 -20.87 -18.58 35.33
N TYR A 337 -21.73 -17.58 35.16
CA TYR A 337 -23.19 -17.68 35.19
C TYR A 337 -23.71 -17.67 33.76
N LEU A 338 -24.61 -18.61 33.47
CA LEU A 338 -25.23 -18.74 32.15
C LEU A 338 -26.66 -18.23 32.19
N TYR A 339 -27.06 -17.57 31.11
CA TYR A 339 -28.40 -17.06 30.88
C TYR A 339 -28.88 -17.54 29.53
N VAL A 340 -30.03 -18.19 29.47
CA VAL A 340 -30.60 -18.81 28.28
C VAL A 340 -32.02 -18.29 28.14
N ASP A 341 -32.28 -17.58 27.06
CA ASP A 341 -33.57 -16.94 26.80
C ASP A 341 -34.14 -17.44 25.47
N TYR A 342 -35.42 -17.79 25.47
CA TYR A 342 -36.20 -18.14 24.29
C TYR A 342 -37.09 -16.96 23.90
N TRP A 343 -36.97 -16.51 22.66
CA TRP A 343 -37.68 -15.36 22.13
C TRP A 343 -38.73 -15.86 21.15
N SER A 344 -39.99 -15.64 21.50
CA SER A 344 -41.15 -16.02 20.71
C SER A 344 -41.39 -15.10 19.51
N VAL A 345 -41.98 -15.62 18.43
CA VAL A 345 -42.53 -14.83 17.32
C VAL A 345 -43.57 -13.79 17.75
N GLU A 346 -44.26 -14.00 18.87
CA GLU A 346 -45.25 -13.04 19.40
C GLU A 346 -44.61 -11.87 20.15
N GLY A 347 -43.28 -11.92 20.36
CA GLY A 347 -42.55 -10.91 21.12
C GLY A 347 -42.46 -11.18 22.63
N GLY A 348 -42.82 -12.38 23.07
CA GLY A 348 -42.54 -12.85 24.43
C GLY A 348 -41.11 -13.37 24.59
N VAL A 349 -40.57 -13.26 25.79
CA VAL A 349 -39.27 -13.83 26.19
C VAL A 349 -39.49 -14.78 27.35
N LEU A 350 -39.09 -16.03 27.17
CA LEU A 350 -39.09 -17.05 28.22
C LEU A 350 -37.67 -17.27 28.71
N HIS A 351 -37.43 -17.08 30.00
CA HIS A 351 -36.13 -17.32 30.61
C HIS A 351 -35.97 -18.81 30.89
N LEU A 352 -35.24 -19.51 30.02
CA LEU A 352 -35.01 -20.96 30.11
C LEU A 352 -34.00 -21.30 31.22
N PHE A 353 -33.03 -20.42 31.47
CA PHE A 353 -32.07 -20.58 32.54
C PHE A 353 -31.47 -19.22 32.90
N PRO A 354 -31.35 -18.84 34.19
CA PRO A 354 -31.89 -19.53 35.35
C PRO A 354 -33.43 -19.43 35.42
N ASN A 355 -34.11 -20.49 35.85
CA ASN A 355 -35.54 -20.42 36.18
C ASN A 355 -35.89 -21.32 37.38
N PRO A 356 -36.98 -21.03 38.12
CA PRO A 356 -37.36 -21.79 39.31
C PRO A 356 -37.70 -23.27 39.06
N GLY A 357 -38.04 -23.65 37.82
CA GLY A 357 -38.45 -25.01 37.51
C GLY A 357 -37.29 -25.91 37.04
N GLU A 358 -36.09 -25.37 36.82
CA GLU A 358 -34.89 -26.14 36.52
C GLU A 358 -34.03 -26.32 37.79
N PRO A 359 -33.58 -27.56 38.09
CA PRO A 359 -32.75 -27.82 39.26
C PRO A 359 -31.37 -27.15 39.10
N ASP A 360 -30.80 -26.72 40.22
CA ASP A 360 -29.48 -26.07 40.28
C ASP A 360 -29.35 -24.84 39.36
N SER A 361 -30.46 -24.17 39.05
CA SER A 361 -30.46 -22.99 38.18
C SER A 361 -29.84 -21.75 38.85
N GLY A 362 -29.10 -20.97 38.07
CA GLY A 362 -28.48 -19.72 38.55
C GLY A 362 -27.22 -19.92 39.41
N ARG A 363 -26.72 -21.16 39.49
CA ARG A 363 -25.41 -21.43 40.10
C ARG A 363 -24.25 -21.00 39.21
N LEU A 364 -23.07 -20.98 39.80
CA LEU A 364 -21.80 -20.91 39.07
C LEU A 364 -21.57 -22.24 38.33
N LEU A 365 -21.38 -22.16 37.02
CA LEU A 365 -21.02 -23.26 36.13
C LEU A 365 -19.51 -23.26 35.92
N GLY A 366 -18.91 -24.45 35.87
CA GLY A 366 -17.49 -24.61 35.61
C GLY A 366 -17.12 -24.28 34.17
N ALA A 367 -15.85 -23.97 33.94
CA ALA A 367 -15.28 -23.82 32.60
C ALA A 367 -15.56 -25.05 31.71
N GLY A 368 -16.16 -24.85 30.53
CA GLY A 368 -16.46 -25.91 29.56
C GLY A 368 -17.50 -26.93 30.02
N GLU A 369 -18.22 -26.66 31.12
CA GLU A 369 -19.24 -27.55 31.65
C GLU A 369 -20.37 -27.75 30.64
N GLN A 370 -20.78 -29.01 30.42
CA GLN A 370 -21.84 -29.37 29.48
C GLN A 370 -23.09 -29.82 30.21
N PHE A 371 -24.24 -29.31 29.79
CA PHE A 371 -25.54 -29.71 30.34
C PHE A 371 -26.67 -29.46 29.34
N ASN A 372 -27.84 -30.01 29.61
CA ASN A 372 -29.03 -29.82 28.80
C ASN A 372 -30.03 -28.93 29.54
N VAL A 373 -30.59 -27.96 28.85
CA VAL A 373 -31.68 -27.11 29.34
C VAL A 373 -32.98 -27.51 28.65
N GLY A 374 -34.08 -27.56 29.40
CA GLY A 374 -35.41 -27.95 28.91
C GLY A 374 -35.76 -29.42 29.15
N ALA A 375 -34.90 -30.20 29.80
CA ALA A 375 -35.14 -31.62 30.03
C ALA A 375 -36.06 -31.92 31.22
N ALA A 376 -36.11 -31.04 32.24
CA ALA A 376 -36.78 -31.33 33.51
C ALA A 376 -38.26 -30.91 33.56
N GLN A 377 -38.72 -30.02 32.66
CA GLN A 377 -40.10 -29.51 32.70
C GLN A 377 -40.91 -29.89 31.45
N ALA A 378 -42.23 -30.05 31.64
CA ALA A 378 -43.19 -30.41 30.58
C ALA A 378 -43.63 -29.23 29.70
N ILE A 379 -43.26 -27.99 30.05
CA ILE A 379 -43.70 -26.74 29.38
C ILE A 379 -42.96 -26.40 28.08
N TRP A 380 -42.09 -27.28 27.60
CA TRP A 380 -41.19 -27.02 26.46
C TRP A 380 -41.64 -27.70 25.16
N GLU A 381 -42.95 -27.90 25.02
CA GLU A 381 -43.57 -28.47 23.83
C GLU A 381 -43.84 -27.37 22.81
N VAL A 382 -43.39 -27.57 21.56
CA VAL A 382 -43.64 -26.64 20.46
C VAL A 382 -45.14 -26.53 20.22
N GLY A 383 -45.65 -25.31 20.26
CA GLY A 383 -47.05 -24.97 20.03
C GLY A 383 -47.22 -23.71 19.19
N PRO A 384 -48.46 -23.36 18.83
CA PRO A 384 -48.74 -22.15 18.06
C PRO A 384 -48.50 -20.87 18.88
N PRO A 385 -48.22 -19.74 18.20
CA PRO A 385 -48.03 -19.61 16.75
C PRO A 385 -46.68 -20.16 16.28
N PHE A 386 -46.68 -20.73 15.07
CA PHE A 386 -45.49 -21.29 14.45
C PHE A 386 -44.74 -20.25 13.63
N GLY A 387 -43.42 -20.32 13.62
CA GLY A 387 -42.58 -19.42 12.85
C GLY A 387 -41.11 -19.56 13.19
N GLN A 388 -40.34 -18.51 12.90
CA GLN A 388 -38.94 -18.46 13.25
C GLN A 388 -38.82 -18.05 14.71
N GLU A 389 -38.21 -18.86 15.56
CA GLU A 389 -37.95 -18.58 16.97
C GLU A 389 -36.45 -18.41 17.21
N LEU A 390 -36.06 -17.82 18.34
CA LEU A 390 -34.67 -17.56 18.68
C LEU A 390 -34.36 -18.03 20.09
N ILE A 391 -33.27 -18.76 20.28
CA ILE A 391 -32.66 -18.96 21.61
C ILE A 391 -31.36 -18.20 21.66
N THR A 392 -31.17 -17.42 22.72
CA THR A 392 -29.92 -16.72 23.01
C THR A 392 -29.30 -17.28 24.28
N VAL A 393 -27.98 -17.28 24.33
CA VAL A 393 -27.19 -17.68 25.48
C VAL A 393 -26.18 -16.59 25.79
N VAL A 394 -26.09 -16.19 27.05
CA VAL A 394 -25.08 -15.27 27.56
C VAL A 394 -24.33 -15.95 28.69
N SER A 395 -23.01 -16.02 28.60
CA SER A 395 -22.14 -16.42 29.70
C SER A 395 -21.45 -15.18 30.27
N SER A 396 -21.43 -15.07 31.59
CA SER A 396 -20.85 -13.94 32.32
C SER A 396 -20.09 -14.42 33.55
N PRO A 397 -18.86 -13.95 33.83
CA PRO A 397 -18.13 -14.29 35.05
C PRO A 397 -18.83 -13.83 36.34
N VAL A 398 -19.67 -12.80 36.26
CA VAL A 398 -20.44 -12.24 37.37
C VAL A 398 -21.94 -12.29 37.06
N PRO A 399 -22.82 -12.40 38.07
CA PRO A 399 -24.26 -12.41 37.81
C PRO A 399 -24.71 -11.13 37.10
N LEU A 400 -25.47 -11.25 36.01
CA LEU A 400 -26.04 -10.10 35.27
C LEU A 400 -27.07 -9.34 36.10
N TYR A 401 -27.77 -10.04 36.99
CA TYR A 401 -28.77 -9.48 37.89
C TYR A 401 -28.84 -10.29 39.19
N PRO A 402 -29.20 -9.63 40.32
CA PRO A 402 -29.44 -10.32 41.58
C PRO A 402 -30.82 -10.99 41.60
N GLY A 403 -30.91 -12.17 42.24
CA GLY A 403 -32.19 -12.86 42.46
C GLY A 403 -32.73 -13.57 41.22
N GLN A 404 -34.05 -13.73 41.17
CA GLN A 404 -34.76 -14.41 40.07
C GLN A 404 -35.59 -13.39 39.30
N ARG A 405 -35.66 -13.58 37.97
CA ARG A 405 -36.60 -12.87 37.09
C ARG A 405 -37.87 -13.70 36.93
N ASP A 406 -38.93 -13.05 36.46
CA ASP A 406 -40.13 -13.76 36.04
C ASP A 406 -39.77 -14.76 34.93
N GLN A 407 -40.50 -15.87 34.82
CA GLN A 407 -40.20 -16.86 33.77
C GLN A 407 -40.54 -16.36 32.37
N TYR A 408 -41.45 -15.39 32.28
CA TYR A 408 -41.92 -14.77 31.05
C TYR A 408 -41.90 -13.26 31.20
N GLU A 409 -41.34 -12.58 30.20
CA GLU A 409 -41.36 -11.13 30.07
C GLU A 409 -41.68 -10.72 28.63
N GLU A 410 -42.23 -9.52 28.45
CA GLU A 410 -42.41 -8.95 27.12
C GLU A 410 -41.06 -8.44 26.59
N ALA A 411 -40.73 -8.72 25.32
CA ALA A 411 -39.45 -8.32 24.75
C ALA A 411 -39.23 -6.80 24.76
N ARG A 412 -40.31 -6.01 24.71
CA ARG A 412 -40.25 -4.54 24.83
C ARG A 412 -39.67 -4.06 26.15
N ASP A 413 -39.87 -4.83 27.22
CA ASP A 413 -39.44 -4.52 28.58
C ASP A 413 -38.08 -5.17 28.87
N TYR A 414 -37.88 -6.39 28.39
CA TYR A 414 -36.63 -7.13 28.61
C TYR A 414 -35.45 -6.59 27.78
N LEU A 415 -35.64 -6.20 26.51
CA LEU A 415 -34.54 -5.72 25.65
C LEU A 415 -33.76 -4.52 26.26
N PRO A 416 -34.42 -3.45 26.75
CA PRO A 416 -33.73 -2.37 27.44
C PRO A 416 -33.02 -2.82 28.72
N ALA A 417 -33.61 -3.74 29.49
CA ALA A 417 -33.01 -4.26 30.70
C ALA A 417 -31.75 -5.09 30.37
N LEU A 418 -31.82 -5.98 29.38
CA LEU A 418 -30.69 -6.78 28.91
C LEU A 418 -29.54 -5.89 28.44
N ARG A 419 -29.84 -4.82 27.69
CA ARG A 419 -28.82 -3.85 27.28
C ARG A 419 -28.11 -3.23 28.48
N ALA A 420 -28.85 -2.76 29.47
CA ALA A 420 -28.28 -2.15 30.68
C ALA A 420 -27.41 -3.15 31.48
N MET A 421 -27.82 -4.41 31.55
CA MET A 421 -27.06 -5.47 32.23
C MET A 421 -25.75 -5.81 31.50
N LEU A 422 -25.74 -5.76 30.17
CA LEU A 422 -24.57 -6.05 29.35
C LEU A 422 -23.57 -4.88 29.31
N GLU A 423 -24.04 -3.63 29.22
CA GLU A 423 -23.17 -2.43 29.17
C GLU A 423 -22.34 -2.24 30.45
N GLY A 424 -22.86 -2.66 31.61
CA GLY A 424 -22.14 -2.62 32.90
C GLY A 424 -21.36 -3.90 33.24
N GLY A 425 -21.28 -4.86 32.31
CA GLY A 425 -20.78 -6.21 32.55
C GLY A 425 -19.26 -6.40 32.42
N ASP A 426 -18.78 -7.60 32.75
CA ASP A 426 -17.35 -7.99 32.65
C ASP A 426 -16.91 -8.10 31.18
N GLU A 427 -15.64 -7.79 30.90
CA GLU A 427 -15.07 -7.85 29.55
C GLU A 427 -15.06 -9.27 28.95
N ARG A 428 -15.19 -10.30 29.78
CA ARG A 428 -15.23 -11.71 29.37
C ARG A 428 -16.63 -12.22 29.05
N ILE A 429 -17.67 -11.38 29.12
CA ILE A 429 -19.01 -11.80 28.69
C ILE A 429 -18.96 -12.28 27.24
N GLY A 430 -19.52 -13.47 27.01
CA GLY A 430 -19.66 -14.08 25.70
C GLY A 430 -21.12 -14.40 25.41
N ALA A 431 -21.50 -14.40 24.12
CA ALA A 431 -22.85 -14.77 23.71
C ALA A 431 -22.88 -15.81 22.58
N GLY A 432 -23.96 -16.57 22.53
CA GLY A 432 -24.32 -17.46 21.44
C GLY A 432 -25.80 -17.33 21.15
N PHE A 433 -26.21 -17.68 19.95
CA PHE A 433 -27.63 -17.75 19.62
C PHE A 433 -27.87 -18.78 18.53
N MET A 434 -29.09 -19.34 18.53
CA MET A 434 -29.56 -20.25 17.50
C MET A 434 -30.95 -19.83 17.07
N ILE A 435 -31.17 -19.83 15.77
CA ILE A 435 -32.48 -19.63 15.17
C ILE A 435 -33.07 -21.02 14.92
N MET A 436 -34.37 -21.14 15.18
CA MET A 436 -35.12 -22.36 14.89
C MET A 436 -36.41 -22.02 14.14
N GLN A 437 -36.95 -22.98 13.42
CA GLN A 437 -38.20 -22.87 12.70
C GLN A 437 -39.20 -23.86 13.30
N THR A 438 -40.29 -23.35 13.86
CA THR A 438 -41.40 -24.17 14.35
C THR A 438 -42.44 -24.32 13.24
N GLU A 439 -43.04 -25.51 13.14
CA GLU A 439 -44.05 -25.87 12.13
C GLU A 439 -45.20 -26.67 12.78
N PRO A 440 -46.45 -26.56 12.27
CA PRO A 440 -47.55 -27.41 12.72
C PRO A 440 -47.27 -28.89 12.43
N ALA A 441 -47.83 -29.79 13.24
CA ALA A 441 -47.74 -31.22 12.96
C ALA A 441 -48.37 -31.53 11.60
N ARG A 442 -47.63 -32.22 10.71
CA ARG A 442 -48.22 -32.68 9.45
C ARG A 442 -49.31 -33.69 9.77
N ASN A 443 -50.56 -33.31 9.52
CA ASN A 443 -51.71 -34.21 9.62
C ASN A 443 -51.50 -35.46 8.76
N ALA A 444 -51.14 -36.58 9.38
CA ALA A 444 -51.20 -37.89 8.77
C ALA A 444 -52.67 -38.34 8.71
N GLY A 445 -53.46 -37.80 7.77
CA GLY A 445 -54.85 -38.24 7.60
C GLY A 445 -55.70 -37.35 6.71
N GLY A 446 -55.80 -37.71 5.43
CA GLY A 446 -56.74 -37.06 4.51
C GLY A 446 -56.79 -37.62 3.08
N ALA A 447 -56.30 -38.85 2.85
CA ALA A 447 -56.67 -39.61 1.66
C ALA A 447 -57.82 -40.54 2.05
N ARG A 448 -59.05 -40.16 1.72
CA ARG A 448 -60.17 -41.05 1.39
C ARG A 448 -61.09 -40.38 0.40
#